data_AF-A0A9Q8LIU7-F1
#
_entry.id   AF-A0A9Q8LIU7-F1
#
_cell.length_a   1.000
_cell.length_b   1.000
_cell.length_c   1.000
_cell.angle_alpha   90.00
_cell.angle_beta   90.00
_cell.angle_gamma   90.00
#
_symmetry.space_group_name_H-M   'P 1'
#
loop_
_entity.id
_entity.type
_entity.pdbx_description
1 polymer ?
#
loop_
_entity_poly.entity_id
_entity_poly.type
_entity_poly.pdbx_seq_one_letter_code
_entity_poly.pdbx_strand_id
1 'polypeptide(L)'
;MATFRSARDDEDEVLGRGHQLGAERFRTVTRNTGDTIYIRVSVTRICDTYVRFDRALFPLIRKIGGKTEVALAPGTDTPVAVCCFLPPKLRPGAYFLFMSGWLSVLLAQSVTTTYRFQRGYLKGEKMWQRLGEPVDDGTYVLILGTDPRHAGHGYAGKLLQHVLEQHEKAHPGVPVYLETATDHAQRVYERLGFQEMWREQEKQQKMDQSPLNKLPAELRNRIYELVLPRPGPCQIRKTIYRKSIYGEQEAEQPAMTRTCRQIRHESLTMFYASRDFCVNIIEPQDSTCYYTNLVERDFQQKISIFKTWLECTRTHHSAIQLLSLRIEMNERAFRQVQKGYRSATNELGHLLLQYGFQHPRLRITIITDAEDSSPQERRAHRQELLQHDYKSLLEVHEKAVIFVSRGYHQ
;
A
#
# COMPACT_ATOMS: atom_id res chain seq x y z
N MET A 1 5.22 -2.27 -32.62
CA MET A 1 4.17 -1.32 -32.19
C MET A 1 3.21 -2.03 -31.25
N ALA A 2 2.51 -1.30 -30.37
CA ALA A 2 1.42 -1.90 -29.59
C ALA A 2 0.25 -2.23 -30.52
N THR A 3 -0.45 -3.32 -30.26
CA THR A 3 -1.64 -3.73 -31.00
C THR A 3 -2.88 -3.37 -30.19
N PHE A 4 -3.90 -2.81 -30.84
CA PHE A 4 -5.18 -2.48 -30.22
C PHE A 4 -6.25 -3.42 -30.75
N ARG A 5 -7.11 -3.92 -29.87
CA ARG A 5 -8.26 -4.75 -30.25
C ARG A 5 -9.45 -4.50 -29.33
N SER A 6 -10.64 -4.74 -29.86
CA SER A 6 -11.85 -4.82 -29.06
C SER A 6 -11.80 -6.07 -28.19
N ALA A 7 -12.14 -5.93 -26.90
CA ALA A 7 -12.09 -7.06 -25.96
C ALA A 7 -13.16 -8.10 -26.31
N ARG A 8 -12.75 -9.38 -26.39
CA ARG A 8 -13.65 -10.53 -26.59
C ARG A 8 -14.28 -10.98 -25.27
N ASP A 9 -15.30 -11.84 -25.33
CA ASP A 9 -16.02 -12.35 -24.15
C ASP A 9 -15.19 -13.26 -23.24
N ASP A 10 -14.16 -13.91 -23.78
CA ASP A 10 -13.23 -14.79 -23.07
C ASP A 10 -12.07 -14.04 -22.38
N GLU A 11 -11.82 -12.77 -22.74
CA GLU A 11 -10.70 -11.98 -22.20
C GLU A 11 -11.00 -11.30 -20.84
N ASP A 12 -12.28 -11.27 -20.43
CA ASP A 12 -12.70 -10.70 -19.14
C ASP A 12 -12.08 -11.43 -17.95
N GLU A 13 -11.79 -12.72 -18.11
CA GLU A 13 -11.13 -13.53 -17.09
C GLU A 13 -9.65 -13.13 -16.92
N VAL A 14 -8.96 -12.80 -18.02
CA VAL A 14 -7.54 -12.41 -18.05
C VAL A 14 -7.34 -11.00 -17.49
N LEU A 15 -8.19 -10.05 -17.91
CA LEU A 15 -8.19 -8.66 -17.39
C LEU A 15 -8.39 -8.64 -15.87
N GLY A 16 -9.23 -9.53 -15.37
CA GLY A 16 -9.46 -9.69 -13.94
C GLY A 16 -8.29 -10.28 -13.15
N ARG A 17 -7.47 -11.16 -13.74
CA ARG A 17 -6.32 -11.80 -13.07
C ARG A 17 -5.13 -10.84 -12.92
N GLY A 18 -4.93 -9.92 -13.86
CA GLY A 18 -3.84 -8.92 -13.79
C GLY A 18 -3.95 -7.94 -12.62
N HIS A 19 -5.14 -7.79 -12.06
CA HIS A 19 -5.47 -6.78 -11.05
C HIS A 19 -5.33 -7.28 -9.58
N GLN A 20 -5.10 -8.58 -9.36
CA GLN A 20 -5.35 -9.31 -8.10
C GLN A 20 -4.31 -9.13 -6.97
N LEU A 21 -3.45 -8.10 -7.01
CA LEU A 21 -2.41 -7.90 -6.00
C LEU A 21 -2.72 -6.69 -5.09
N GLY A 22 -3.50 -6.98 -4.05
CA GLY A 22 -3.54 -6.24 -2.78
C GLY A 22 -4.96 -5.88 -2.32
N ALA A 23 -5.46 -6.15 -1.12
CA ALA A 23 -4.90 -6.60 0.14
C ALA A 23 -6.01 -6.59 1.23
N GLU A 24 -5.89 -6.06 2.49
CA GLU A 24 -7.01 -5.99 3.50
C GLU A 24 -7.29 -4.69 4.37
N ARG A 25 -8.45 -4.63 5.11
CA ARG A 25 -8.95 -3.82 6.28
C ARG A 25 -9.97 -2.63 6.11
N PHE A 26 -10.70 -2.06 7.11
CA PHE A 26 -11.57 -2.34 8.32
C PHE A 26 -12.02 -0.97 8.98
N ARG A 27 -12.87 -0.90 10.05
CA ARG A 27 -13.18 0.31 10.90
C ARG A 27 -13.33 -0.01 12.42
N THR A 28 -13.25 1.01 13.29
CA THR A 28 -12.64 1.08 14.67
C THR A 28 -13.57 1.42 15.86
N VAL A 29 -13.17 1.09 17.11
CA VAL A 29 -13.51 1.73 18.43
C VAL A 29 -12.29 1.67 19.40
N THR A 30 -12.10 2.63 20.33
CA THR A 30 -10.86 2.88 21.14
C THR A 30 -11.00 2.78 22.69
N ARG A 31 -9.88 2.45 23.38
CA ARG A 31 -9.52 2.82 24.79
C ARG A 31 -7.98 2.87 24.96
N ASN A 32 -7.46 3.68 25.89
CA ASN A 32 -6.05 4.09 26.02
C ASN A 32 -5.33 3.47 27.23
N THR A 33 -4.13 2.85 27.05
CA THR A 33 -3.21 2.41 28.12
C THR A 33 -1.75 2.26 27.61
N GLY A 34 -0.83 3.18 27.95
CA GLY A 34 0.63 2.92 27.97
C GLY A 34 1.56 3.68 26.98
N ASP A 35 2.85 3.76 27.35
CA ASP A 35 3.95 4.59 26.77
C ASP A 35 4.66 4.01 25.52
N THR A 36 4.07 3.08 24.78
CA THR A 36 4.70 2.47 23.59
C THR A 36 3.85 2.70 22.33
N ILE A 37 4.49 3.13 21.24
CA ILE A 37 3.81 3.40 19.96
C ILE A 37 4.23 2.38 18.92
N TYR A 38 3.24 1.81 18.25
CA TYR A 38 3.41 0.76 17.27
C TYR A 38 3.12 1.31 15.85
N ILE A 39 3.81 0.81 14.81
CA ILE A 39 3.61 1.27 13.42
C ILE A 39 2.98 0.20 12.54
N ARG A 40 1.87 0.56 11.87
CA ARG A 40 1.14 -0.30 10.95
C ARG A 40 1.61 -0.11 9.51
N VAL A 41 1.81 -1.24 8.84
CA VAL A 41 1.98 -1.33 7.40
C VAL A 41 0.67 -1.77 6.76
N SER A 42 0.03 -0.81 6.10
CA SER A 42 -1.15 -0.93 5.25
C SER A 42 -0.95 -1.57 3.87
N VAL A 43 -0.98 -2.89 3.69
CA VAL A 43 -1.35 -3.41 2.36
C VAL A 43 -2.88 -3.58 2.38
N THR A 44 -3.61 -2.85 1.54
CA THR A 44 -5.08 -2.57 1.61
C THR A 44 -6.07 -3.42 0.76
N ARG A 45 -7.23 -3.85 1.32
CA ARG A 45 -8.45 -4.55 0.70
C ARG A 45 -9.13 -3.76 -0.40
N ILE A 46 -8.58 -2.61 -0.67
CA ILE A 46 -9.12 -1.62 -1.54
C ILE A 46 -8.93 -2.10 -2.97
N CYS A 47 -7.76 -2.65 -3.34
CA CYS A 47 -7.59 -3.12 -4.72
C CYS A 47 -8.50 -4.33 -4.99
N ASP A 48 -8.59 -5.36 -4.13
CA ASP A 48 -9.53 -6.48 -4.31
C ASP A 48 -10.99 -6.06 -4.55
N THR A 49 -11.44 -5.02 -3.86
CA THR A 49 -12.79 -4.47 -4.06
C THR A 49 -12.92 -3.78 -5.41
N TYR A 50 -11.92 -2.98 -5.80
CA TYR A 50 -11.86 -2.37 -7.13
C TYR A 50 -11.74 -3.42 -8.24
N VAL A 51 -10.96 -4.49 -8.05
CA VAL A 51 -10.85 -5.59 -9.03
C VAL A 51 -12.20 -6.28 -9.24
N ARG A 52 -12.90 -6.63 -8.14
CA ARG A 52 -14.23 -7.25 -8.23
C ARG A 52 -15.23 -6.29 -8.86
N PHE A 53 -15.10 -5.01 -8.57
CA PHE A 53 -15.91 -3.97 -9.15
C PHE A 53 -15.67 -3.85 -10.66
N ASP A 54 -14.42 -3.68 -11.09
CA ASP A 54 -14.04 -3.56 -12.50
C ASP A 54 -14.45 -4.83 -13.28
N ARG A 55 -14.23 -6.02 -12.70
CA ARG A 55 -14.72 -7.29 -13.24
C ARG A 55 -16.23 -7.34 -13.43
N ALA A 56 -17.01 -6.78 -12.51
CA ALA A 56 -18.47 -6.71 -12.65
C ALA A 56 -18.90 -5.60 -13.62
N LEU A 57 -18.09 -4.56 -13.76
CA LEU A 57 -18.38 -3.40 -14.58
C LEU A 57 -18.18 -3.69 -16.07
N PHE A 58 -17.18 -4.48 -16.49
CA PHE A 58 -16.99 -4.78 -17.92
C PHE A 58 -18.20 -5.46 -18.58
N PRO A 59 -18.78 -6.56 -18.02
CA PRO A 59 -19.95 -7.19 -18.62
C PRO A 59 -21.16 -6.25 -18.63
N LEU A 60 -21.28 -5.40 -17.62
CA LEU A 60 -22.33 -4.40 -17.56
C LEU A 60 -22.17 -3.36 -18.67
N ILE A 61 -20.98 -2.77 -18.83
CA ILE A 61 -20.69 -1.78 -19.87
C ILE A 61 -21.06 -2.37 -21.23
N ARG A 62 -20.67 -3.61 -21.51
CA ARG A 62 -21.07 -4.30 -22.76
C ARG A 62 -22.59 -4.48 -22.87
N LYS A 63 -23.25 -4.94 -21.80
CA LYS A 63 -24.71 -5.18 -21.80
C LYS A 63 -25.51 -3.92 -22.08
N ILE A 64 -25.01 -2.75 -21.69
CA ILE A 64 -25.67 -1.47 -22.00
C ILE A 64 -25.27 -0.89 -23.35
N GLY A 65 -24.41 -1.55 -24.13
CA GLY A 65 -23.95 -1.07 -25.44
C GLY A 65 -22.69 -0.21 -25.38
N GLY A 66 -22.02 -0.15 -24.23
CA GLY A 66 -20.68 0.39 -24.12
C GLY A 66 -19.63 -0.51 -24.79
N LYS A 67 -18.47 0.07 -25.09
CA LYS A 67 -17.35 -0.61 -25.75
C LYS A 67 -16.14 -0.67 -24.82
N THR A 68 -15.37 -1.75 -24.95
CA THR A 68 -14.12 -1.95 -24.21
C THR A 68 -13.01 -2.28 -25.20
N GLU A 69 -12.02 -1.40 -25.25
CA GLU A 69 -10.84 -1.55 -26.09
C GLU A 69 -9.63 -1.84 -25.19
N VAL A 70 -8.74 -2.72 -25.65
CA VAL A 70 -7.53 -3.11 -24.93
C VAL A 70 -6.29 -2.90 -25.78
N ALA A 71 -5.20 -2.50 -25.13
CA ALA A 71 -3.87 -2.48 -25.73
C ALA A 71 -3.09 -3.71 -25.27
N LEU A 72 -2.42 -4.36 -26.20
CA LEU A 72 -1.57 -5.53 -25.93
C LEU A 72 -0.08 -5.14 -25.91
N ALA A 73 0.69 -5.79 -25.05
CA ALA A 73 2.15 -5.63 -25.04
C ALA A 73 2.75 -6.13 -26.38
N PRO A 74 3.75 -5.45 -26.96
CA PRO A 74 4.37 -5.86 -28.22
C PRO A 74 4.87 -7.30 -28.18
N GLY A 75 4.45 -8.12 -29.15
CA GLY A 75 4.87 -9.53 -29.25
C GLY A 75 4.18 -10.47 -28.26
N THR A 76 3.15 -10.01 -27.54
CA THR A 76 2.40 -10.83 -26.58
C THR A 76 0.90 -10.61 -26.73
N ASP A 77 0.09 -11.57 -26.32
CA ASP A 77 -1.36 -11.42 -26.15
C ASP A 77 -1.73 -10.89 -24.75
N THR A 78 -0.77 -10.31 -24.03
CA THR A 78 -1.02 -9.82 -22.66
C THR A 78 -1.61 -8.41 -22.73
N PRO A 79 -2.82 -8.18 -22.17
CA PRO A 79 -3.39 -6.84 -22.08
C PRO A 79 -2.59 -5.98 -21.09
N VAL A 80 -2.21 -4.78 -21.53
CA VAL A 80 -1.41 -3.83 -20.75
C VAL A 80 -2.12 -2.50 -20.49
N ALA A 81 -3.18 -2.19 -21.23
CA ALA A 81 -4.07 -1.06 -20.95
C ALA A 81 -5.50 -1.40 -21.38
N VAL A 82 -6.47 -0.75 -20.73
CA VAL A 82 -7.90 -0.91 -21.01
C VAL A 82 -8.58 0.45 -21.05
N CYS A 83 -9.50 0.61 -22.00
CA CYS A 83 -10.33 1.80 -22.15
C CYS A 83 -11.78 1.36 -22.32
N CYS A 84 -12.65 1.77 -21.38
CA CYS A 84 -14.09 1.54 -21.49
C CYS A 84 -14.80 2.86 -21.70
N PHE A 85 -15.72 2.89 -22.67
CA PHE A 85 -16.48 4.08 -22.97
C PHE A 85 -17.93 3.75 -23.33
N LEU A 86 -18.80 4.74 -23.13
CA LEU A 86 -20.21 4.69 -23.48
C LEU A 86 -20.44 5.48 -24.77
N PRO A 87 -21.17 4.94 -25.74
CA PRO A 87 -21.54 5.67 -26.95
C PRO A 87 -22.43 6.89 -26.61
N PRO A 88 -22.62 7.80 -27.57
CA PRO A 88 -23.56 8.92 -27.46
C PRO A 88 -24.95 8.46 -27.01
N LYS A 89 -25.68 9.31 -26.28
CA LYS A 89 -27.06 9.06 -25.81
C LYS A 89 -27.23 7.92 -24.81
N LEU A 90 -26.14 7.22 -24.48
CA LEU A 90 -26.17 6.14 -23.51
C LEU A 90 -25.69 6.65 -22.14
N ARG A 91 -26.64 6.79 -21.22
CA ARG A 91 -26.39 7.14 -19.82
C ARG A 91 -26.81 5.98 -18.92
N PRO A 92 -25.93 5.46 -18.05
CA PRO A 92 -26.31 4.42 -17.10
C PRO A 92 -27.24 5.03 -16.04
N GLY A 93 -28.54 5.10 -16.33
CA GLY A 93 -29.52 5.46 -15.30
C GLY A 93 -29.46 4.47 -14.13
N ALA A 94 -29.98 4.87 -12.97
CA ALA A 94 -30.09 4.00 -11.79
C ALA A 94 -30.77 2.65 -12.12
N TYR A 95 -31.70 2.66 -13.08
CA TYR A 95 -32.35 1.47 -13.60
C TYR A 95 -31.39 0.47 -14.27
N PHE A 96 -30.44 0.94 -15.09
CA PHE A 96 -29.45 0.09 -15.74
C PHE A 96 -28.49 -0.54 -14.73
N LEU A 97 -28.10 0.24 -13.70
CA LEU A 97 -27.34 -0.29 -12.56
C LEU A 97 -28.13 -1.43 -11.91
N PHE A 98 -29.42 -1.22 -11.60
CA PHE A 98 -30.27 -2.26 -11.01
C PHE A 98 -30.36 -3.54 -11.88
N MET A 99 -30.61 -3.41 -13.19
CA MET A 99 -30.80 -4.54 -14.12
C MET A 99 -29.52 -5.31 -14.49
N SER A 100 -28.36 -4.77 -14.16
CA SER A 100 -27.07 -5.38 -14.49
C SER A 100 -26.63 -6.47 -13.51
N GLY A 101 -27.44 -6.75 -12.48
CA GLY A 101 -27.00 -7.60 -11.37
C GLY A 101 -26.10 -6.83 -10.40
N TRP A 102 -25.94 -5.51 -10.54
CA TRP A 102 -25.20 -4.66 -9.61
C TRP A 102 -25.69 -4.84 -8.18
N LEU A 103 -26.99 -5.13 -7.98
CA LEU A 103 -27.54 -5.40 -6.65
C LEU A 103 -26.83 -6.59 -5.98
N SER A 104 -26.44 -7.64 -6.72
CA SER A 104 -25.67 -8.76 -6.16
C SER A 104 -24.26 -8.32 -5.74
N VAL A 105 -23.64 -7.40 -6.49
CA VAL A 105 -22.36 -6.77 -6.11
C VAL A 105 -22.54 -5.90 -4.86
N LEU A 106 -23.62 -5.13 -4.74
CA LEU A 106 -23.88 -4.32 -3.52
C LEU A 106 -24.14 -5.20 -2.32
N LEU A 107 -24.87 -6.31 -2.49
CA LEU A 107 -25.15 -7.27 -1.42
C LEU A 107 -23.89 -8.02 -0.99
N ALA A 108 -22.97 -8.27 -1.92
CA ALA A 108 -21.66 -8.87 -1.62
C ALA A 108 -20.66 -7.87 -1.00
N GLN A 109 -20.95 -6.57 -1.02
CA GLN A 109 -20.08 -5.49 -0.56
C GLN A 109 -20.61 -4.83 0.72
N SER A 110 -19.74 -4.14 1.46
CA SER A 110 -20.18 -3.38 2.64
C SER A 110 -21.08 -2.20 2.24
N VAL A 111 -22.10 -1.87 3.05
CA VAL A 111 -22.96 -0.67 2.87
C VAL A 111 -22.13 0.60 2.67
N THR A 112 -20.98 0.70 3.35
CA THR A 112 -20.03 1.80 3.20
C THR A 112 -19.39 1.88 1.82
N THR A 113 -19.08 0.75 1.19
CA THR A 113 -18.55 0.69 -0.18
C THR A 113 -19.60 1.16 -1.17
N THR A 114 -20.82 0.64 -1.03
CA THR A 114 -22.00 1.03 -1.82
C THR A 114 -22.26 2.53 -1.76
N TYR A 115 -22.27 3.10 -0.54
CA TYR A 115 -22.47 4.53 -0.35
C TYR A 115 -21.38 5.38 -1.01
N ARG A 116 -20.11 4.97 -0.90
CA ARG A 116 -18.99 5.67 -1.57
C ARG A 116 -19.13 5.63 -3.09
N PHE A 117 -19.51 4.49 -3.63
CA PHE A 117 -19.73 4.32 -5.07
C PHE A 117 -20.89 5.19 -5.54
N GLN A 118 -22.05 5.08 -4.88
CA GLN A 118 -23.24 5.85 -5.23
C GLN A 118 -22.95 7.36 -5.16
N ARG A 119 -22.16 7.80 -4.17
CA ARG A 119 -21.73 9.21 -4.07
C ARG A 119 -20.80 9.64 -5.20
N GLY A 120 -19.93 8.76 -5.70
CA GLY A 120 -19.11 9.01 -6.87
C GLY A 120 -19.94 9.08 -8.16
N TYR A 121 -20.88 8.15 -8.32
CA TYR A 121 -21.75 8.09 -9.49
C TYR A 121 -22.73 9.28 -9.56
N LEU A 122 -23.41 9.59 -8.46
CA LEU A 122 -24.32 10.75 -8.36
C LEU A 122 -23.60 12.09 -8.51
N LYS A 123 -22.27 12.14 -8.31
CA LYS A 123 -21.49 13.34 -8.64
C LYS A 123 -21.42 13.59 -10.14
N GLY A 124 -21.27 12.53 -10.95
CA GLY A 124 -21.30 12.64 -12.41
C GLY A 124 -22.61 13.24 -12.91
N GLU A 125 -23.75 12.81 -12.37
CA GLU A 125 -25.07 13.37 -12.72
C GLU A 125 -25.16 14.88 -12.45
N LYS A 126 -24.67 15.34 -11.29
CA LYS A 126 -24.62 16.77 -10.96
C LYS A 126 -23.60 17.55 -11.81
N MET A 127 -22.53 16.91 -12.23
CA MET A 127 -21.56 17.51 -13.16
C MET A 127 -22.25 17.81 -14.49
N TRP A 128 -23.03 16.88 -15.03
CA TRP A 128 -23.78 17.07 -16.28
C TRP A 128 -24.76 18.23 -16.20
N GLN A 129 -25.50 18.35 -15.08
CA GLN A 129 -26.41 19.48 -14.86
C GLN A 129 -25.70 20.83 -14.84
N ARG A 130 -24.41 20.88 -14.47
CA ARG A 130 -23.63 22.13 -14.40
C ARG A 130 -23.04 22.58 -15.73
N LEU A 131 -22.87 21.67 -16.69
CA LEU A 131 -22.28 21.99 -17.98
C LEU A 131 -23.22 22.77 -18.91
N GLY A 132 -24.50 22.91 -18.57
CA GLY A 132 -25.45 23.83 -19.21
C GLY A 132 -25.90 23.44 -20.63
N GLU A 133 -25.12 22.65 -21.34
CA GLU A 133 -25.50 22.04 -22.62
C GLU A 133 -26.08 20.63 -22.41
N PRO A 134 -26.98 20.15 -23.30
CA PRO A 134 -27.42 18.76 -23.28
C PRO A 134 -26.23 17.89 -23.64
N VAL A 135 -25.46 17.49 -22.62
CA VAL A 135 -24.33 16.58 -22.77
C VAL A 135 -24.80 15.20 -23.24
N ASP A 136 -26.11 14.97 -23.37
CA ASP A 136 -26.71 13.72 -23.82
C ASP A 136 -26.17 13.22 -25.16
N ASP A 137 -25.61 14.09 -26.00
CA ASP A 137 -25.08 13.69 -27.30
C ASP A 137 -23.61 13.25 -27.32
N GLY A 138 -22.85 13.29 -26.21
CA GLY A 138 -21.43 12.92 -26.24
C GLY A 138 -21.06 11.56 -25.65
N THR A 139 -19.95 10.99 -26.14
CA THR A 139 -19.36 9.76 -25.60
C THR A 139 -18.65 10.03 -24.28
N TYR A 140 -18.69 9.05 -23.37
CA TYR A 140 -18.07 9.16 -22.05
C TYR A 140 -17.07 8.04 -21.80
N VAL A 141 -15.81 8.39 -21.50
CA VAL A 141 -14.79 7.43 -21.06
C VAL A 141 -14.99 7.15 -19.58
N LEU A 142 -15.41 5.92 -19.26
CA LEU A 142 -15.66 5.47 -17.89
C LEU A 142 -14.38 5.02 -17.18
N ILE A 143 -13.56 4.23 -17.87
CA ILE A 143 -12.32 3.64 -17.33
C ILE A 143 -11.22 3.87 -18.34
N LEU A 144 -10.08 4.36 -17.87
CA LEU A 144 -8.82 4.29 -18.58
C LEU A 144 -7.74 3.85 -17.60
N GLY A 145 -7.14 2.68 -17.84
CA GLY A 145 -6.15 2.08 -16.96
C GLY A 145 -4.95 1.53 -17.73
N THR A 146 -3.81 1.44 -17.05
CA THR A 146 -2.61 0.71 -17.52
C THR A 146 -2.18 -0.24 -16.41
N ASP A 147 -1.74 -1.44 -16.78
CA ASP A 147 -1.08 -2.36 -15.86
C ASP A 147 0.11 -1.64 -15.20
N PRO A 148 0.20 -1.56 -13.85
CA PRO A 148 1.29 -0.90 -13.17
C PRO A 148 2.69 -1.37 -13.61
N ARG A 149 2.84 -2.62 -14.02
CA ARG A 149 4.10 -3.19 -14.53
C ARG A 149 4.51 -2.59 -15.88
N HIS A 150 3.55 -2.03 -16.60
CA HIS A 150 3.71 -1.40 -17.91
C HIS A 150 3.47 0.12 -17.86
N ALA A 151 3.40 0.70 -16.65
CA ALA A 151 3.29 2.14 -16.48
C ALA A 151 4.47 2.88 -17.13
N GLY A 152 4.26 4.15 -17.51
CA GLY A 152 5.30 4.98 -18.14
C GLY A 152 5.54 4.74 -19.64
N HIS A 153 5.04 3.66 -20.23
CA HIS A 153 5.21 3.34 -21.65
C HIS A 153 4.21 4.05 -22.58
N GLY A 154 3.27 4.80 -22.00
CA GLY A 154 2.25 5.55 -22.74
C GLY A 154 1.13 4.70 -23.34
N TYR A 155 0.97 3.44 -22.94
CA TYR A 155 -0.05 2.54 -23.50
C TYR A 155 -1.48 3.08 -23.36
N ALA A 156 -1.91 3.58 -22.19
CA ALA A 156 -3.22 4.20 -22.03
C ALA A 156 -3.42 5.42 -22.93
N GLY A 157 -2.40 6.27 -23.09
CA GLY A 157 -2.49 7.45 -23.97
C GLY A 157 -2.69 7.06 -25.44
N LYS A 158 -1.92 6.07 -25.92
CA LYS A 158 -2.05 5.57 -27.30
C LYS A 158 -3.38 4.83 -27.52
N LEU A 159 -3.84 4.07 -26.53
CA LEU A 159 -5.15 3.40 -26.58
C LEU A 159 -6.29 4.43 -26.62
N LEU A 160 -6.24 5.45 -25.77
CA LEU A 160 -7.25 6.51 -25.79
C LEU A 160 -7.23 7.25 -27.13
N GLN A 161 -6.05 7.60 -27.66
CA GLN A 161 -5.93 8.20 -28.98
C GLN A 161 -6.60 7.33 -30.06
N HIS A 162 -6.33 6.02 -30.05
CA HIS A 162 -6.97 5.08 -30.98
C HIS A 162 -8.49 5.08 -30.85
N VAL A 163 -9.01 5.09 -29.62
CA VAL A 163 -10.46 5.17 -29.35
C VAL A 163 -11.05 6.48 -29.87
N LEU A 164 -10.38 7.61 -29.69
CA LEU A 164 -10.82 8.91 -30.21
C LEU A 164 -10.86 8.93 -31.74
N GLU A 165 -9.85 8.38 -32.41
CA GLU A 165 -9.82 8.28 -33.87
C GLU A 165 -10.95 7.40 -34.42
N GLN A 166 -11.24 6.28 -33.76
CA GLN A 166 -12.39 5.45 -34.11
C GLN A 166 -13.72 6.17 -33.85
N HIS A 167 -13.82 6.88 -32.73
CA HIS A 167 -15.00 7.63 -32.36
C HIS A 167 -15.30 8.74 -33.36
N GLU A 168 -14.31 9.56 -33.73
CA GLU A 168 -14.47 10.65 -34.71
C GLU A 168 -14.95 10.11 -36.07
N LYS A 169 -14.46 8.95 -36.50
CA LYS A 169 -14.92 8.29 -37.72
C LYS A 169 -16.38 7.82 -37.62
N ALA A 170 -16.79 7.28 -36.48
CA ALA A 170 -18.13 6.74 -36.27
C ALA A 170 -19.18 7.82 -35.96
N HIS A 171 -18.77 8.89 -35.31
CA HIS A 171 -19.60 9.97 -34.79
C HIS A 171 -18.93 11.33 -35.00
N PRO A 172 -18.83 11.82 -36.26
CA PRO A 172 -18.14 13.07 -36.57
C PRO A 172 -18.73 14.26 -35.80
N GLY A 173 -17.87 15.06 -35.19
CA GLY A 173 -18.27 16.25 -34.44
C GLY A 173 -18.95 15.98 -33.09
N VAL A 174 -19.04 14.71 -32.66
CA VAL A 174 -19.59 14.36 -31.35
C VAL A 174 -18.49 14.45 -30.28
N PRO A 175 -18.68 15.23 -29.18
CA PRO A 175 -17.65 15.39 -28.17
C PRO A 175 -17.45 14.12 -27.33
N VAL A 176 -16.21 13.94 -26.87
CA VAL A 176 -15.82 12.89 -25.91
C VAL A 176 -15.50 13.54 -24.57
N TYR A 177 -16.10 13.02 -23.51
CA TYR A 177 -15.93 13.49 -22.15
C TYR A 177 -15.23 12.44 -21.29
N LEU A 178 -14.47 12.90 -20.30
CA LEU A 178 -13.87 12.05 -19.29
C LEU A 178 -13.74 12.81 -17.97
N GLU A 179 -13.62 12.05 -16.88
CA GLU A 179 -13.25 12.58 -15.56
C GLU A 179 -11.85 12.10 -15.20
N THR A 180 -11.11 12.94 -14.47
CA THR A 180 -9.80 12.56 -13.94
C THR A 180 -9.62 13.03 -12.51
N ALA A 181 -9.03 12.15 -11.69
CA ALA A 181 -8.75 12.43 -10.28
C ALA A 181 -7.32 12.94 -10.04
N THR A 182 -6.47 12.98 -11.08
CA THR A 182 -5.05 13.31 -10.93
C THR A 182 -4.57 14.31 -11.99
N ASP A 183 -3.78 15.28 -11.56
CA ASP A 183 -3.17 16.28 -12.47
C ASP A 183 -2.21 15.62 -13.48
N HIS A 184 -1.62 14.47 -13.12
CA HIS A 184 -0.76 13.73 -14.04
C HIS A 184 -1.56 13.21 -15.25
N ALA A 185 -2.71 12.56 -15.00
CA ALA A 185 -3.57 12.07 -16.07
C ALA A 185 -4.19 13.24 -16.87
N GLN A 186 -4.55 14.34 -16.21
CA GLN A 186 -5.00 15.56 -16.89
C GLN A 186 -4.00 16.03 -17.97
N ARG A 187 -2.71 16.14 -17.63
CA ARG A 187 -1.67 16.52 -18.61
C ARG A 187 -1.51 15.52 -19.76
N VAL A 188 -1.88 14.26 -19.57
CA VAL A 188 -1.95 13.27 -20.67
C VAL A 188 -3.13 13.60 -21.58
N TYR A 189 -4.29 13.92 -21.01
CA TYR A 189 -5.50 14.25 -21.77
C TYR A 189 -5.38 15.59 -22.52
N GLU A 190 -4.76 16.61 -21.92
CA GLU A 190 -4.51 17.89 -22.60
C GLU A 190 -3.65 17.72 -23.86
N ARG A 191 -2.66 16.81 -23.82
CA ARG A 191 -1.84 16.48 -25.00
C ARG A 191 -2.62 15.73 -26.08
N LEU A 192 -3.75 15.12 -25.73
CA LEU A 192 -4.68 14.47 -26.66
C LEU A 192 -5.79 15.42 -27.11
N GLY A 193 -5.72 16.71 -26.75
CA GLY A 193 -6.67 17.74 -27.18
C GLY A 193 -7.86 17.96 -26.25
N PHE A 194 -7.92 17.29 -25.09
CA PHE A 194 -8.97 17.57 -24.10
C PHE A 194 -8.75 18.94 -23.45
N GLN A 195 -9.85 19.60 -23.10
CA GLN A 195 -9.85 20.87 -22.37
C GLN A 195 -10.50 20.69 -21.00
N GLU A 196 -9.98 21.38 -19.98
CA GLU A 196 -10.59 21.39 -18.64
C GLU A 196 -11.88 22.21 -18.68
N MET A 197 -13.03 21.51 -18.64
CA MET A 197 -14.33 22.16 -18.57
C MET A 197 -14.68 22.61 -17.14
N TRP A 198 -14.25 21.83 -16.15
CA TRP A 198 -14.57 22.07 -14.76
C TRP A 198 -13.59 21.35 -13.82
N ARG A 199 -13.33 21.96 -12.66
CA ARG A 199 -12.55 21.37 -11.58
C ARG A 199 -13.25 21.56 -10.24
N GLU A 200 -13.42 20.46 -9.51
CA GLU A 200 -13.93 20.49 -8.13
C GLU A 200 -12.87 21.10 -7.20
N GLN A 201 -12.85 22.42 -7.04
CA GLN A 201 -11.90 23.10 -6.14
C GLN A 201 -12.26 22.97 -4.65
N GLU A 202 -13.44 22.43 -4.30
CA GLU A 202 -13.99 22.45 -2.92
C GLU A 202 -13.09 21.78 -1.86
N LYS A 203 -12.30 20.75 -2.21
CA LYS A 203 -11.46 20.08 -1.22
C LYS A 203 -10.10 20.75 -1.01
N GLN A 204 -9.56 21.42 -2.03
CA GLN A 204 -8.26 22.08 -1.90
C GLN A 204 -8.40 23.35 -1.05
N GLN A 205 -9.43 24.17 -1.32
CA GLN A 205 -9.72 25.36 -0.50
C GLN A 205 -9.96 25.03 0.98
N LYS A 206 -10.60 23.90 1.29
CA LYS A 206 -10.85 23.51 2.68
C LYS A 206 -9.57 23.10 3.43
N MET A 207 -8.53 22.66 2.72
CA MET A 207 -7.22 22.37 3.32
C MET A 207 -6.39 23.64 3.54
N ASP A 208 -6.48 24.63 2.66
CA ASP A 208 -5.80 25.93 2.82
C ASP A 208 -6.36 26.73 3.99
N GLN A 209 -7.57 26.40 4.45
CA GLN A 209 -8.20 27.02 5.61
C GLN A 209 -7.81 26.40 6.96
N SER A 210 -6.99 25.34 6.99
CA SER A 210 -6.49 24.80 8.26
C SER A 210 -5.73 25.90 9.01
N PRO A 211 -6.08 26.21 10.28
CA PRO A 211 -5.34 27.19 11.08
C PRO A 211 -3.84 26.84 11.18
N LEU A 212 -3.50 25.54 11.12
CA LEU A 212 -2.12 25.09 11.17
C LEU A 212 -1.33 25.53 9.92
N ASN A 213 -1.96 25.56 8.74
CA ASN A 213 -1.29 25.98 7.49
C ASN A 213 -1.06 27.50 7.42
N LYS A 214 -1.74 28.29 8.26
CA LYS A 214 -1.52 29.74 8.40
C LYS A 214 -0.31 30.08 9.26
N LEU A 215 0.21 29.13 10.03
CA LEU A 215 1.40 29.35 10.86
C LEU A 215 2.65 29.29 9.99
N PRO A 216 3.69 30.09 10.28
CA PRO A 216 5.04 29.91 9.74
C PRO A 216 5.57 28.49 9.97
N ALA A 217 6.47 28.03 9.11
CA ALA A 217 6.99 26.66 9.14
C ALA A 217 7.65 26.32 10.49
N GLU A 218 8.30 27.29 11.13
CA GLU A 218 8.98 27.15 12.43
C GLU A 218 7.99 26.77 13.54
N LEU A 219 6.82 27.44 13.57
CA LEU A 219 5.77 27.15 14.54
C LEU A 219 5.12 25.79 14.26
N ARG A 220 4.91 25.44 12.98
CA ARG A 220 4.39 24.11 12.61
C ARG A 220 5.33 23.00 13.07
N ASN A 221 6.63 23.15 12.80
CA ASN A 221 7.65 22.21 13.24
C ASN A 221 7.65 22.07 14.77
N ARG A 222 7.55 23.17 15.51
CA ARG A 222 7.47 23.11 16.97
C ARG A 222 6.22 22.38 17.47
N ILE A 223 5.08 22.55 16.79
CA ILE A 223 3.86 21.78 17.10
C ILE A 223 4.08 20.30 16.78
N TYR A 224 4.73 19.96 15.67
CA TYR A 224 5.04 18.58 15.33
C TYR A 224 5.97 17.94 16.36
N GLU A 225 7.01 18.63 16.84
CA GLU A 225 7.89 18.13 17.91
C GLU A 225 7.14 17.82 19.22
N LEU A 226 6.10 18.61 19.52
CA LEU A 226 5.30 18.44 20.74
C LEU A 226 4.26 17.32 20.61
N VAL A 227 3.64 17.18 19.43
CA VAL A 227 2.53 16.24 19.21
C VAL A 227 3.00 14.88 18.69
N LEU A 228 4.06 14.85 17.87
CA LEU A 228 4.67 13.60 17.48
C LEU A 228 5.33 13.02 18.73
N PRO A 229 4.96 11.79 19.10
CA PRO A 229 5.24 11.31 20.44
C PRO A 229 6.74 11.20 20.74
N ARG A 230 7.07 11.33 22.03
CA ARG A 230 8.41 11.48 22.61
C ARG A 230 9.37 10.28 22.41
N PRO A 231 10.69 10.51 22.58
CA PRO A 231 11.74 9.51 22.33
C PRO A 231 11.48 8.19 23.07
N GLY A 232 11.48 7.12 22.29
CA GLY A 232 11.31 5.75 22.73
C GLY A 232 11.31 4.83 21.51
N PRO A 233 11.79 3.58 21.63
CA PRO A 233 11.83 2.66 20.52
C PRO A 233 10.41 2.38 20.00
N CYS A 234 10.18 2.67 18.73
CA CYS A 234 8.91 2.43 18.06
C CYS A 234 8.90 1.00 17.53
N GLN A 235 8.04 0.15 18.09
CA GLN A 235 8.00 -1.26 17.68
C GLN A 235 7.21 -1.45 16.39
N ILE A 236 7.82 -2.15 15.44
CA ILE A 236 7.19 -2.55 14.18
C ILE A 236 6.55 -3.93 14.40
N ARG A 237 5.22 -3.96 14.58
CA ARG A 237 4.45 -5.20 14.78
C ARG A 237 3.32 -5.28 13.75
N LYS A 238 3.02 -6.49 13.26
CA LYS A 238 1.74 -6.76 12.57
C LYS A 238 0.75 -7.24 13.61
N THR A 239 -0.32 -6.49 13.80
CA THR A 239 -1.49 -6.99 14.51
C THR A 239 -2.14 -8.05 13.61
N ILE A 240 -1.82 -9.32 13.83
CA ILE A 240 -2.60 -10.42 13.24
C ILE A 240 -3.89 -10.46 14.03
N TYR A 241 -5.03 -10.31 13.37
CA TYR A 241 -6.32 -10.36 14.04
C TYR A 241 -6.56 -11.74 14.67
N ARG A 242 -6.17 -11.92 15.94
CA ARG A 242 -7.08 -12.50 16.90
C ARG A 242 -7.80 -11.31 17.53
N LYS A 243 -9.13 -11.37 17.63
CA LYS A 243 -9.86 -10.56 18.62
C LYS A 243 -9.31 -10.99 19.98
N SER A 244 -8.17 -10.45 20.39
CA SER A 244 -7.69 -10.63 21.74
C SER A 244 -8.72 -9.97 22.63
N ILE A 245 -9.26 -10.76 23.56
CA ILE A 245 -10.22 -10.33 24.59
C ILE A 245 -9.54 -9.31 25.54
N TYR A 246 -8.21 -9.19 25.47
CA TYR A 246 -7.39 -8.25 26.21
C TYR A 246 -6.77 -7.25 25.21
N GLY A 247 -7.24 -6.00 25.25
CA GLY A 247 -6.95 -4.98 24.24
C GLY A 247 -5.47 -4.68 24.04
N GLU A 248 -4.81 -5.39 23.12
CA GLU A 248 -3.50 -5.01 22.62
C GLU A 248 -3.63 -3.74 21.78
N GLN A 249 -2.81 -2.74 22.09
CA GLN A 249 -2.82 -1.46 21.40
C GLN A 249 -2.42 -1.65 19.93
N GLU A 250 -3.33 -1.26 19.04
CA GLU A 250 -3.06 -1.22 17.61
C GLU A 250 -1.98 -0.20 17.29
N ALA A 251 -1.16 -0.56 16.33
CA ALA A 251 -0.21 0.33 15.71
C ALA A 251 -0.88 1.40 14.85
N GLU A 252 -0.99 2.62 15.37
CA GLU A 252 -1.55 3.75 14.64
C GLU A 252 -0.47 4.71 14.15
N GLN A 253 -0.50 5.05 12.85
CA GLN A 253 0.19 6.26 12.37
C GLN A 253 -0.24 7.42 13.28
N PRO A 254 0.69 8.28 13.73
CA PRO A 254 0.34 9.40 14.60
C PRO A 254 -0.86 10.16 14.02
N ALA A 255 -1.85 10.49 14.84
CA ALA A 255 -3.09 11.08 14.35
C ALA A 255 -2.85 12.32 13.46
N MET A 256 -1.80 13.09 13.78
CA MET A 256 -1.36 14.25 13.01
C MET A 256 -1.01 13.91 11.55
N THR A 257 -0.36 12.77 11.29
CA THR A 257 0.09 12.36 9.94
C THR A 257 -1.06 11.83 9.06
N ARG A 258 -2.28 11.75 9.62
CA ARG A 258 -3.50 11.26 8.96
C ARG A 258 -4.44 12.40 8.52
N THR A 259 -4.01 13.66 8.66
CA THR A 259 -4.84 14.85 8.41
C THR A 259 -4.85 15.25 6.92
N CYS A 260 -3.96 16.14 6.49
CA CYS A 260 -3.83 16.61 5.11
C CYS A 260 -2.47 16.24 4.50
N ARG A 261 -2.34 16.35 3.17
CA ARG A 261 -1.10 15.97 2.45
C ARG A 261 0.11 16.77 2.92
N GLN A 262 -0.04 18.09 3.13
CA GLN A 262 1.04 18.96 3.59
C GLN A 262 1.51 18.59 4.99
N ILE A 263 0.59 18.59 5.97
CA ILE A 263 0.91 18.20 7.37
C ILE A 263 1.53 16.82 7.41
N ARG A 264 0.99 15.85 6.65
CA ARG A 264 1.55 14.51 6.54
C ARG A 264 2.98 14.53 6.03
N HIS A 265 3.28 15.28 4.97
CA HIS A 265 4.61 15.34 4.38
C HIS A 265 5.64 15.95 5.35
N GLU A 266 5.27 17.05 6.01
CA GLU A 266 6.10 17.73 7.00
C GLU A 266 6.32 16.85 8.25
N SER A 267 5.23 16.37 8.86
CA SER A 267 5.26 15.63 10.12
C SER A 267 5.83 14.21 10.00
N LEU A 268 5.65 13.49 8.89
CA LEU A 268 6.22 12.14 8.74
C LEU A 268 7.74 12.19 8.74
N THR A 269 8.34 13.16 8.05
CA THR A 269 9.80 13.30 8.02
C THR A 269 10.35 13.50 9.44
N MET A 270 9.72 14.36 10.23
CA MET A 270 10.09 14.58 11.64
C MET A 270 9.84 13.35 12.51
N PHE A 271 8.74 12.62 12.28
CA PHE A 271 8.44 11.39 13.01
C PHE A 271 9.51 10.31 12.77
N TYR A 272 9.92 10.09 11.52
CA TYR A 272 10.99 9.13 11.20
C TYR A 272 12.37 9.63 11.66
N ALA A 273 12.61 10.93 11.67
CA ALA A 273 13.86 11.53 12.15
C ALA A 273 14.04 11.50 13.66
N SER A 274 12.95 11.51 14.43
CA SER A 274 13.00 11.62 15.89
C SER A 274 12.91 10.28 16.63
N ARG A 275 12.84 9.16 15.90
CA ARG A 275 12.57 7.85 16.48
C ARG A 275 13.58 6.78 16.09
N ASP A 276 13.84 5.95 17.09
CA ASP A 276 14.44 4.64 16.90
C ASP A 276 13.34 3.65 16.57
N PHE A 277 13.56 2.81 15.58
CA PHE A 277 12.61 1.79 15.16
C PHE A 277 13.13 0.44 15.62
N CYS A 278 12.29 -0.35 16.29
CA CYS A 278 12.65 -1.69 16.74
C CYS A 278 11.78 -2.74 16.06
N VAL A 279 12.40 -3.78 15.51
CA VAL A 279 11.71 -4.95 14.97
C VAL A 279 12.04 -6.14 15.84
N ASN A 280 11.04 -6.71 16.50
CA ASN A 280 11.20 -7.94 17.28
C ASN A 280 10.81 -9.13 16.40
N ILE A 281 11.79 -9.91 15.92
CA ILE A 281 11.50 -11.01 15.00
C ILE A 281 11.04 -12.28 15.72
N ILE A 282 11.39 -12.49 16.98
CA ILE A 282 10.91 -13.63 17.77
C ILE A 282 10.70 -13.07 19.18
N GLU A 283 9.52 -13.34 19.75
CA GLU A 283 9.17 -12.93 21.10
C GLU A 283 8.66 -14.20 21.79
N PRO A 284 9.44 -14.79 22.72
CA PRO A 284 9.10 -16.06 23.35
C PRO A 284 8.07 -15.80 24.45
N GLN A 285 6.81 -15.55 24.08
CA GLN A 285 5.80 -15.29 25.11
C GLN A 285 5.08 -16.55 25.58
N ASP A 286 5.12 -17.64 24.83
CA ASP A 286 4.50 -18.89 25.26
C ASP A 286 5.47 -20.07 25.10
N SER A 287 5.77 -20.70 26.23
CA SER A 287 6.52 -21.95 26.39
C SER A 287 5.89 -23.16 25.68
N THR A 288 4.93 -22.95 24.77
CA THR A 288 4.20 -23.98 24.02
C THR A 288 4.66 -24.13 22.57
N CYS A 289 5.52 -23.24 22.05
CA CYS A 289 6.05 -23.36 20.69
C CYS A 289 7.22 -24.37 20.61
N TYR A 290 6.93 -25.65 20.82
CA TYR A 290 7.90 -26.75 20.62
C TYR A 290 8.00 -27.23 19.17
N TYR A 291 7.17 -26.68 18.27
CA TYR A 291 7.12 -27.10 16.86
C TYR A 291 7.97 -26.19 15.98
N THR A 292 9.09 -26.72 15.48
CA THR A 292 10.03 -26.07 14.55
C THR A 292 9.34 -25.36 13.38
N ASN A 293 8.33 -26.01 12.79
CA ASN A 293 7.59 -25.48 11.64
C ASN A 293 6.82 -24.19 11.97
N LEU A 294 6.40 -23.99 13.23
CA LEU A 294 5.69 -22.77 13.64
C LEU A 294 6.66 -21.60 13.80
N VAL A 295 7.86 -21.86 14.34
CA VAL A 295 8.90 -20.84 14.50
C VAL A 295 9.34 -20.30 13.14
N GLU A 296 9.59 -21.18 12.17
CA GLU A 296 9.95 -20.76 10.82
C GLU A 296 8.83 -19.95 10.14
N ARG A 297 7.57 -20.37 10.29
CA ARG A 297 6.41 -19.63 9.75
C ARG A 297 6.26 -18.25 10.37
N ASP A 298 6.37 -18.13 11.70
CA ASP A 298 6.28 -16.83 12.39
C ASP A 298 7.44 -15.91 11.98
N PHE A 299 8.65 -16.48 11.88
CA PHE A 299 9.83 -15.75 11.42
C PHE A 299 9.65 -15.20 10.00
N GLN A 300 9.24 -16.05 9.05
CA GLN A 300 8.98 -15.65 7.66
C GLN A 300 7.85 -14.61 7.58
N GLN A 301 6.81 -14.76 8.41
CA GLN A 301 5.74 -13.78 8.51
C GLN A 301 6.25 -12.42 8.99
N LYS A 302 7.09 -12.37 10.03
CA LYS A 302 7.70 -11.14 10.55
C LYS A 302 8.67 -10.49 9.58
N ILE A 303 9.45 -11.28 8.85
CA ILE A 303 10.25 -10.77 7.73
C ILE A 303 9.34 -10.14 6.67
N SER A 304 8.27 -10.82 6.24
CA SER A 304 7.33 -10.28 5.26
C SER A 304 6.72 -8.95 5.72
N ILE A 305 6.31 -8.84 6.99
CA ILE A 305 5.82 -7.59 7.58
C ILE A 305 6.84 -6.48 7.48
N PHE A 306 8.07 -6.80 7.84
CA PHE A 306 9.16 -5.84 7.83
C PHE A 306 9.54 -5.39 6.41
N LYS A 307 9.53 -6.30 5.43
CA LYS A 307 9.70 -5.97 4.01
C LYS A 307 8.65 -4.97 3.54
N THR A 308 7.38 -5.25 3.84
CA THR A 308 6.30 -4.34 3.48
C THR A 308 6.46 -2.98 4.18
N TRP A 309 6.92 -2.97 5.44
CA TRP A 309 7.20 -1.71 6.14
C TRP A 309 8.24 -0.89 5.38
N LEU A 310 9.37 -1.50 5.04
CA LEU A 310 10.44 -0.84 4.28
C LEU A 310 9.96 -0.33 2.93
N GLU A 311 9.13 -1.08 2.21
CA GLU A 311 8.54 -0.61 0.96
C GLU A 311 7.66 0.63 1.17
N CYS A 312 6.80 0.61 2.20
CA CYS A 312 5.90 1.72 2.51
C CYS A 312 6.62 2.95 3.06
N THR A 313 7.80 2.78 3.66
CA THR A 313 8.57 3.87 4.28
C THR A 313 9.76 4.34 3.44
N ARG A 314 9.89 3.85 2.20
CA ARG A 314 11.05 4.10 1.32
C ARG A 314 11.43 5.57 1.20
N THR A 315 10.46 6.48 1.12
CA THR A 315 10.68 7.93 1.02
C THR A 315 11.23 8.58 2.29
N HIS A 316 11.20 7.87 3.42
CA HIS A 316 11.63 8.35 4.73
C HIS A 316 12.82 7.57 5.29
N HIS A 317 13.39 6.62 4.53
CA HIS A 317 14.52 5.83 4.99
C HIS A 317 15.73 6.68 5.34
N SER A 318 15.99 7.76 4.62
CA SER A 318 17.09 8.68 4.91
C SER A 318 16.93 9.44 6.23
N ALA A 319 15.70 9.55 6.75
CA ALA A 319 15.41 10.22 8.03
C ALA A 319 15.63 9.32 9.24
N ILE A 320 15.48 7.99 9.12
CA ILE A 320 15.53 7.06 10.26
C ILE A 320 16.92 7.05 10.92
N GLN A 321 17.05 7.57 12.14
CA GLN A 321 18.35 7.65 12.82
C GLN A 321 18.89 6.27 13.17
N LEU A 322 18.07 5.42 13.78
CA LEU A 322 18.45 4.08 14.19
C LEU A 322 17.31 3.08 13.92
N LEU A 323 17.66 2.02 13.22
CA LEU A 323 16.85 0.83 13.08
C LEU A 323 17.50 -0.30 13.90
N SER A 324 16.82 -0.75 14.94
CA SER A 324 17.21 -1.86 15.77
C SER A 324 16.44 -3.13 15.39
N LEU A 325 17.15 -4.16 14.97
CA LEU A 325 16.61 -5.47 14.75
C LEU A 325 16.89 -6.33 15.99
N ARG A 326 15.86 -6.69 16.74
CA ARG A 326 15.96 -7.51 17.94
C ARG A 326 15.43 -8.90 17.64
N ILE A 327 16.26 -9.90 17.90
CA ILE A 327 15.95 -11.30 17.61
C ILE A 327 16.13 -12.07 18.92
N GLU A 328 15.02 -12.43 19.56
CA GLU A 328 15.03 -13.11 20.85
C GLU A 328 14.62 -14.57 20.68
N MET A 329 15.48 -15.52 21.02
CA MET A 329 15.11 -16.93 20.92
C MET A 329 15.83 -17.76 21.97
N ASN A 330 15.21 -18.83 22.45
CA ASN A 330 15.91 -19.79 23.29
C ASN A 330 16.96 -20.56 22.47
N GLU A 331 17.97 -21.09 23.16
CA GLU A 331 19.11 -21.76 22.52
C GLU A 331 18.70 -22.98 21.68
N ARG A 332 17.68 -23.73 22.13
CA ARG A 332 17.17 -24.91 21.42
C ARG A 332 16.54 -24.52 20.07
N ALA A 333 15.71 -23.48 20.05
CA ALA A 333 15.11 -22.96 18.83
C ALA A 333 16.19 -22.41 17.88
N PHE A 334 17.22 -21.73 18.41
CA PHE A 334 18.34 -21.27 17.59
C PHE A 334 19.02 -22.43 16.86
N ARG A 335 19.36 -23.52 17.57
CA ARG A 335 20.01 -24.70 16.98
C ARG A 335 19.14 -25.39 15.92
N GLN A 336 17.83 -25.49 16.17
CA GLN A 336 16.91 -26.15 15.23
C GLN A 336 16.67 -25.34 13.96
N VAL A 337 16.64 -24.01 14.06
CA VAL A 337 16.30 -23.12 12.94
C VAL A 337 17.55 -22.58 12.23
N GLN A 338 18.77 -22.85 12.74
CA GLN A 338 20.05 -22.32 12.24
C GLN A 338 20.19 -22.30 10.71
N LYS A 339 19.81 -23.39 10.02
CA LYS A 339 19.87 -23.47 8.55
C LYS A 339 18.88 -22.52 7.85
N GLY A 340 17.60 -22.54 8.24
CA GLY A 340 16.58 -21.65 7.66
C GLY A 340 16.80 -20.19 8.05
N TYR A 341 17.26 -19.98 9.28
CA TYR A 341 17.61 -18.68 9.84
C TYR A 341 18.71 -18.01 9.05
N ARG A 342 19.80 -18.72 8.72
CA ARG A 342 20.93 -18.16 7.96
C ARG A 342 20.49 -17.61 6.59
N SER A 343 19.64 -18.36 5.88
CA SER A 343 19.08 -17.92 4.59
C SER A 343 18.29 -16.62 4.74
N ALA A 344 17.42 -16.58 5.75
CA ALA A 344 16.50 -15.47 5.94
C ALA A 344 17.17 -14.24 6.60
N THR A 345 18.23 -14.43 7.40
CA THR A 345 19.09 -13.32 7.84
C THR A 345 19.91 -12.74 6.71
N ASN A 346 20.40 -13.56 5.77
CA ASN A 346 21.10 -13.07 4.58
C ASN A 346 20.13 -12.27 3.70
N GLU A 347 18.91 -12.79 3.49
CA GLU A 347 17.87 -12.06 2.76
C GLU A 347 17.56 -10.71 3.42
N LEU A 348 17.39 -10.70 4.75
CA LEU A 348 17.14 -9.49 5.50
C LEU A 348 18.31 -8.50 5.41
N GLY A 349 19.55 -8.99 5.47
CA GLY A 349 20.74 -8.19 5.31
C GLY A 349 20.84 -7.53 3.93
N HIS A 350 20.66 -8.30 2.87
CA HIS A 350 20.59 -7.79 1.50
C HIS A 350 19.49 -6.75 1.34
N LEU A 351 18.33 -6.99 1.93
CA LEU A 351 17.20 -6.08 1.85
C LEU A 351 17.49 -4.76 2.58
N LEU A 352 18.08 -4.81 3.78
CA LEU A 352 18.51 -3.61 4.51
C LEU A 352 19.54 -2.79 3.71
N LEU A 353 20.51 -3.46 3.08
CA LEU A 353 21.50 -2.81 2.21
C LEU A 353 20.85 -2.18 0.97
N GLN A 354 19.93 -2.89 0.31
CA GLN A 354 19.16 -2.38 -0.83
C GLN A 354 18.39 -1.10 -0.49
N TYR A 355 17.89 -1.00 0.75
CA TYR A 355 17.16 0.15 1.25
C TYR A 355 18.05 1.24 1.88
N GLY A 356 19.39 1.08 1.82
CA GLY A 356 20.36 2.08 2.28
C GLY A 356 20.60 2.10 3.79
N PHE A 357 20.16 1.08 4.52
CA PHE A 357 20.48 0.95 5.94
C PHE A 357 21.89 0.38 6.12
N GLN A 358 22.79 1.23 6.60
CA GLN A 358 24.16 0.87 6.97
C GLN A 358 24.47 1.47 8.35
N HIS A 359 25.52 0.98 9.00
CA HIS A 359 26.01 1.57 10.23
C HIS A 359 26.36 3.05 10.06
N PRO A 360 26.10 3.89 11.07
CA PRO A 360 25.65 3.58 12.45
C PRO A 360 24.14 3.37 12.61
N ARG A 361 23.37 3.39 11.51
CA ARG A 361 21.90 3.47 11.52
C ARG A 361 21.20 2.12 11.65
N LEU A 362 21.95 1.03 11.74
CA LEU A 362 21.45 -0.33 11.91
C LEU A 362 22.14 -0.99 13.11
N ARG A 363 21.33 -1.48 14.06
CA ARG A 363 21.77 -2.27 15.20
C ARG A 363 21.09 -3.63 15.15
N ILE A 364 21.84 -4.71 15.26
CA ILE A 364 21.27 -6.05 15.36
C ILE A 364 21.57 -6.58 16.76
N THR A 365 20.52 -6.91 17.52
CA THR A 365 20.63 -7.45 18.86
C THR A 365 20.07 -8.86 18.85
N ILE A 366 20.90 -9.84 19.14
CA ILE A 366 20.46 -11.23 19.30
C ILE A 366 20.48 -11.55 20.79
N ILE A 367 19.33 -11.97 21.29
CA ILE A 367 19.13 -12.30 22.70
C ILE A 367 18.83 -13.78 22.75
N THR A 368 19.71 -14.53 23.43
CA THR A 368 19.53 -15.95 23.66
C THR A 368 19.30 -16.21 25.13
N ASP A 369 18.19 -16.86 25.45
CA ASP A 369 17.95 -17.37 26.80
C ASP A 369 18.71 -18.69 26.93
N ALA A 370 19.82 -18.63 27.67
CA ALA A 370 20.60 -19.80 28.04
C ALA A 370 19.91 -20.46 29.25
N GLU A 371 19.15 -21.53 28.99
CA GLU A 371 18.65 -22.41 30.04
C GLU A 371 19.86 -23.10 30.73
N ASP A 372 19.96 -22.94 32.05
CA ASP A 372 20.77 -23.71 33.01
C ASP A 372 22.30 -23.90 32.80
N SER A 373 22.93 -23.29 31.80
CA SER A 373 24.39 -23.43 31.61
C SER A 373 25.22 -22.65 32.64
N SER A 374 26.38 -23.16 33.01
CA SER A 374 27.29 -22.51 33.97
C SER A 374 27.83 -21.16 33.42
N PRO A 375 28.22 -20.18 34.27
CA PRO A 375 28.82 -18.92 33.79
C PRO A 375 30.01 -19.08 32.82
N GLN A 376 30.77 -20.18 32.93
CA GLN A 376 31.94 -20.45 32.09
C GLN A 376 31.56 -21.01 30.72
N GLU A 377 30.66 -22.00 30.66
CA GLU A 377 30.11 -22.51 29.40
C GLU A 377 29.41 -21.38 28.61
N ARG A 378 28.74 -20.47 29.33
CA ARG A 378 28.12 -19.28 28.74
C ARG A 378 29.13 -18.31 28.11
N ARG A 379 30.32 -18.14 28.69
CA ARG A 379 31.37 -17.28 28.11
C ARG A 379 32.02 -17.92 26.89
N ALA A 380 32.29 -19.22 26.95
CA ALA A 380 32.82 -19.98 25.82
C ALA A 380 31.85 -19.97 24.64
N HIS A 381 30.55 -20.22 24.90
CA HIS A 381 29.52 -20.22 23.87
C HIS A 381 29.29 -18.83 23.25
N ARG A 382 29.38 -17.75 24.04
CA ARG A 382 29.33 -16.38 23.49
C ARG A 382 30.49 -16.11 22.51
N GLN A 383 31.70 -16.57 22.84
CA GLN A 383 32.85 -16.42 21.94
C GLN A 383 32.70 -17.30 20.69
N GLU A 384 32.17 -18.51 20.83
CA GLU A 384 31.90 -19.43 19.72
C GLU A 384 30.84 -18.86 18.75
N LEU A 385 29.73 -18.35 19.25
CA LEU A 385 28.71 -17.67 18.44
C LEU A 385 29.33 -16.50 17.68
N LEU A 386 30.06 -15.61 18.37
CA LEU A 386 30.75 -14.49 17.72
C LEU A 386 31.79 -14.92 16.66
N GLN A 387 32.37 -16.12 16.78
CA GLN A 387 33.41 -16.62 15.87
C GLN A 387 32.89 -17.43 14.68
N HIS A 388 31.85 -18.25 14.82
CA HIS A 388 31.48 -19.27 13.82
C HIS A 388 30.25 -18.96 12.96
N ASP A 389 29.15 -18.46 13.57
CA ASP A 389 27.88 -18.26 12.84
C ASP A 389 27.66 -16.81 12.43
N TYR A 390 28.14 -15.87 13.24
CA TYR A 390 27.97 -14.45 12.99
C TYR A 390 28.93 -13.93 11.94
N LYS A 391 29.98 -14.70 11.61
CA LYS A 391 30.94 -14.34 10.57
C LYS A 391 30.26 -14.11 9.22
N SER A 392 29.24 -14.89 8.83
CA SER A 392 28.49 -14.61 7.58
C SER A 392 27.59 -13.37 7.65
N LEU A 393 27.04 -13.04 8.82
CA LEU A 393 26.30 -11.79 9.04
C LEU A 393 27.25 -10.58 9.07
N LEU A 394 28.45 -10.75 9.62
CA LEU A 394 29.53 -9.77 9.70
C LEU A 394 30.27 -9.61 8.36
N GLU A 395 30.36 -10.65 7.52
CA GLU A 395 30.95 -10.59 6.18
C GLU A 395 30.02 -9.87 5.19
N VAL A 396 28.70 -10.05 5.30
CA VAL A 396 27.70 -9.26 4.54
C VAL A 396 27.57 -7.84 5.11
N HIS A 397 27.87 -7.65 6.40
CA HIS A 397 27.81 -6.38 7.09
C HIS A 397 29.09 -6.09 7.89
N GLU A 398 30.21 -5.79 7.21
CA GLU A 398 31.44 -5.28 7.86
C GLU A 398 31.20 -4.04 8.73
N LYS A 399 30.00 -3.46 8.65
CA LYS A 399 29.61 -2.24 9.30
C LYS A 399 28.64 -2.45 10.47
N ALA A 400 27.87 -3.53 10.59
CA ALA A 400 26.83 -3.62 11.63
C ALA A 400 27.40 -3.97 13.03
N VAL A 401 26.93 -3.29 14.09
CA VAL A 401 27.27 -3.66 15.47
C VAL A 401 26.28 -4.69 15.98
N ILE A 402 26.81 -5.88 16.28
CA ILE A 402 26.04 -7.00 16.82
C ILE A 402 26.21 -7.02 18.33
N PHE A 403 25.10 -6.83 19.05
CA PHE A 403 25.07 -6.97 20.50
C PHE A 403 24.45 -8.32 20.86
N VAL A 404 25.23 -9.17 21.51
CA VAL A 404 24.72 -10.36 22.19
C VAL A 404 24.50 -9.98 23.65
N SER A 405 23.23 -9.87 24.04
CA SER A 405 22.76 -9.39 25.34
C SER A 405 21.94 -10.46 26.04
N ARG A 406 22.05 -10.55 27.37
CA ARG A 406 21.32 -11.51 28.20
C ARG A 406 19.98 -10.91 28.61
N GLY A 407 18.87 -11.62 28.38
CA GLY A 407 17.59 -11.30 29.02
C GLY A 407 17.68 -11.65 30.51
N TYR A 408 17.50 -10.67 31.39
CA TYR A 408 17.16 -10.95 32.78
C TYR A 408 15.66 -10.75 32.90
N HIS A 409 14.90 -11.84 33.01
CA HIS A 409 13.56 -11.76 33.60
C HIS A 409 13.76 -11.59 35.10
N GLN A 410 13.50 -10.38 35.61
CA GLN A 410 13.30 -10.14 37.05
C GLN A 410 11.86 -10.45 37.43
#